data_AF-A0A7V4HPN4-F1
#
_entry.id   AF-A0A7V4HPN4-F1
#
_cell.length_a   1.000
_cell.length_b   1.000
_cell.length_c   1.000
_cell.angle_alpha   90.00
_cell.angle_beta   90.00
_cell.angle_gamma   90.00
#
_symmetry.space_group_name_H-M   'P 1'
#
loop_
_entity.id
_entity.type
_entity.pdbx_description
1 polymer ?
#
loop_
_entity_poly.entity_id
_entity_poly.type
_entity_poly.pdbx_seq_one_letter_code
_entity_poly.pdbx_strand_id
1 'polypeptide(L)'
;KDPVTLGKTNFGLIGVRMAKTIGVHDGGGTIRNSEGAVNEPQVHERPACWVDYSGPITPQAIEGITLMDHPTNPGHPTVFHVRDDGWMGAALTFAGPRTIAPDQSLALRYGLWVHAGLPTPSDIEKQYAAFCQIGAP
;
A
#
# COMPACT_ATOMS: atom_id res chain seq x y z
N LYS A 1 -24.00 6.06 22.07
CA LYS A 1 -23.39 5.49 20.85
C LYS A 1 -22.82 4.14 21.24
N ASP A 2 -23.01 3.12 20.41
CA ASP A 2 -22.44 1.80 20.65
C ASP A 2 -21.06 1.68 19.99
N PRO A 3 -20.16 0.83 20.51
CA PRO A 3 -18.87 0.57 19.88
C PRO A 3 -19.04 -0.04 18.48
N VAL A 4 -18.16 0.33 17.56
CA VAL A 4 -18.11 -0.23 16.19
C VAL A 4 -16.89 -1.13 16.08
N THR A 5 -17.06 -2.35 15.58
CA THR A 5 -15.94 -3.28 15.35
C THR A 5 -15.70 -3.48 13.87
N LEU A 6 -14.48 -3.17 13.43
CA LEU A 6 -13.95 -3.59 12.13
C LEU A 6 -13.45 -5.03 12.27
N GLY A 7 -14.06 -5.97 11.53
CA GLY A 7 -13.68 -7.38 11.58
C GLY A 7 -12.29 -7.65 11.01
N LYS A 8 -11.73 -8.83 11.33
CA LYS A 8 -10.48 -9.31 10.72
C LYS A 8 -10.69 -9.53 9.22
N THR A 9 -9.81 -8.97 8.40
CA THR A 9 -9.79 -9.17 6.95
C THR A 9 -8.40 -8.89 6.39
N ASN A 10 -8.06 -9.48 5.24
CA ASN A 10 -6.87 -9.10 4.48
C ASN A 10 -7.15 -7.95 3.49
N PHE A 11 -8.36 -7.39 3.48
CA PHE A 11 -8.67 -6.17 2.75
C PHE A 11 -8.42 -4.93 3.59
N GLY A 12 -8.00 -3.87 2.91
CA GLY A 12 -7.75 -2.57 3.51
C GLY A 12 -8.90 -1.59 3.36
N LEU A 13 -8.80 -0.47 4.09
CA LEU A 13 -9.67 0.69 3.86
C LEU A 13 -9.26 1.50 2.63
N ILE A 14 -8.02 1.32 2.17
CA ILE A 14 -7.52 1.85 0.90
C ILE A 14 -6.98 0.70 0.06
N GLY A 15 -7.26 0.77 -1.24
CA GLY A 15 -6.73 -0.14 -2.24
C GLY A 15 -6.56 0.57 -3.57
N VAL A 16 -5.63 0.07 -4.36
CA VAL A 16 -5.33 0.56 -5.71
C VAL A 16 -5.49 -0.60 -6.68
N ARG A 17 -6.16 -0.32 -7.80
CA ARG A 17 -6.28 -1.23 -8.94
C ARG A 17 -5.53 -0.62 -10.12
N MET A 18 -4.45 -1.27 -10.53
CA MET A 18 -3.63 -0.84 -11.66
C MET A 18 -4.30 -1.22 -12.99
N ALA A 19 -3.94 -0.49 -14.04
CA ALA A 19 -4.28 -0.88 -15.40
C ALA A 19 -3.64 -2.24 -15.75
N LYS A 20 -4.31 -3.05 -16.58
CA LYS A 20 -3.83 -4.39 -16.95
C LYS A 20 -2.41 -4.41 -17.52
N THR A 21 -2.03 -3.38 -18.28
CA THR A 21 -0.69 -3.28 -18.87
C THR A 21 0.42 -3.14 -17.82
N ILE A 22 0.09 -2.60 -16.64
CA ILE A 22 0.98 -2.52 -15.48
C ILE A 22 0.97 -3.83 -14.67
N GLY A 23 -0.10 -4.63 -14.74
CA GLY A 23 -0.18 -5.89 -14.03
C GLY A 23 1.03 -6.81 -14.31
N VAL A 24 1.53 -7.50 -13.29
CA VAL A 24 2.59 -8.52 -13.42
C VAL A 24 2.09 -9.66 -14.31
N HIS A 25 0.87 -10.13 -14.09
CA HIS A 25 0.31 -11.26 -14.84
C HIS A 25 -0.08 -10.89 -16.28
N ASP A 26 -0.80 -9.78 -16.45
CA ASP A 26 -1.43 -9.40 -17.72
C ASP A 26 -0.52 -8.52 -18.61
N GLY A 27 0.54 -7.96 -18.06
CA GLY A 27 1.39 -6.96 -18.70
C GLY A 27 2.87 -7.28 -18.55
N GLY A 28 3.62 -6.35 -17.98
CA GLY A 28 5.05 -6.50 -17.75
C GLY A 28 5.55 -5.69 -16.56
N GLY A 29 4.67 -5.42 -15.60
CA GLY A 29 5.06 -4.67 -14.42
C GLY A 29 5.66 -5.52 -13.31
N THR A 30 5.87 -4.89 -12.17
CA THR A 30 6.45 -5.47 -10.97
C THR A 30 5.87 -4.82 -9.73
N ILE A 31 5.74 -5.62 -8.68
CA ILE A 31 5.39 -5.16 -7.33
C ILE A 31 6.66 -5.22 -6.49
N ARG A 32 6.97 -4.17 -5.75
CA ARG A 32 8.12 -4.11 -4.82
C ARG A 32 7.68 -3.56 -3.48
N ASN A 33 8.35 -3.92 -2.39
CA ASN A 33 8.06 -3.34 -1.08
C ASN A 33 9.33 -2.84 -0.36
N SER A 34 9.15 -2.18 0.78
CA SER A 34 10.23 -1.64 1.61
C SER A 34 11.24 -2.68 2.11
N GLU A 35 10.83 -3.95 2.22
CA GLU A 35 11.67 -5.05 2.70
C GLU A 35 12.49 -5.70 1.58
N GLY A 36 12.40 -5.17 0.35
CA GLY A 36 13.10 -5.70 -0.82
C GLY A 36 12.45 -6.92 -1.46
N ALA A 37 11.21 -7.26 -1.06
CA ALA A 37 10.43 -8.34 -1.66
C ALA A 37 9.87 -7.93 -3.04
N VAL A 38 9.71 -8.91 -3.92
CA VAL A 38 9.27 -8.69 -5.30
C VAL A 38 8.11 -9.61 -5.69
N ASN A 39 7.09 -9.01 -6.31
CA ASN A 39 5.86 -9.62 -6.84
C ASN A 39 5.03 -10.38 -5.78
N GLU A 40 3.85 -10.86 -6.17
CA GLU A 40 2.89 -11.49 -5.26
C GLU A 40 3.49 -12.58 -4.35
N PRO A 41 4.35 -13.52 -4.82
CA PRO A 41 4.86 -14.60 -3.97
C PRO A 41 5.67 -14.13 -2.74
N GLN A 42 6.29 -12.95 -2.82
CA GLN A 42 7.13 -12.42 -1.74
C GLN A 42 6.48 -11.24 -1.01
N VAL A 43 5.59 -10.49 -1.67
CA VAL A 43 4.96 -9.28 -1.11
C VAL A 43 3.61 -9.57 -0.46
N HIS A 44 2.85 -10.55 -0.97
CA HIS A 44 1.50 -10.83 -0.48
C HIS A 44 1.48 -11.23 1.00
N GLU A 45 0.60 -10.58 1.75
CA GLU A 45 0.40 -10.80 3.18
C GLU A 45 1.68 -10.64 4.01
N ARG A 46 2.59 -9.74 3.56
CA ARG A 46 3.78 -9.33 4.31
C ARG A 46 3.66 -7.89 4.82
N PRO A 47 4.22 -7.60 6.01
CA PRO A 47 4.32 -6.23 6.49
C PRO A 47 5.34 -5.44 5.66
N ALA A 48 5.03 -4.18 5.37
CA ALA A 48 5.93 -3.25 4.71
C ALA A 48 5.54 -1.79 5.04
N CYS A 49 6.47 -0.85 4.92
CA CYS A 49 6.17 0.58 5.03
C CYS A 49 5.46 1.11 3.78
N TRP A 50 5.78 0.55 2.62
CA TRP A 50 5.18 0.90 1.33
C TRP A 50 5.23 -0.28 0.38
N VAL A 51 4.32 -0.25 -0.60
CA VAL A 51 4.31 -1.13 -1.77
C VAL A 51 4.24 -0.28 -3.03
N ASP A 52 5.15 -0.52 -3.96
CA ASP A 52 5.21 0.09 -5.27
C ASP A 52 4.73 -0.88 -6.34
N TYR A 53 3.82 -0.45 -7.20
CA TYR A 53 3.39 -1.21 -8.37
C TYR A 53 3.62 -0.36 -9.61
N SER A 54 4.60 -0.78 -10.40
CA SER A 54 5.08 -0.06 -11.57
C SER A 54 5.13 -0.96 -12.79
N GLY A 55 4.85 -0.40 -13.97
CA GLY A 55 4.91 -1.16 -15.21
C GLY A 55 4.59 -0.34 -16.44
N PRO A 56 4.62 -0.97 -17.63
CA PRO A 56 4.30 -0.29 -18.88
C PRO A 56 2.84 0.19 -18.89
N ILE A 57 2.62 1.47 -19.18
CA ILE A 57 1.28 2.01 -19.50
C ILE A 57 1.09 2.15 -21.02
N THR A 58 2.19 2.37 -21.74
CA THR A 58 2.29 2.36 -23.20
C THR A 58 3.60 1.66 -23.60
N PRO A 59 3.85 1.38 -24.89
CA PRO A 59 5.11 0.76 -25.31
C PRO A 59 6.36 1.65 -25.06
N GLN A 60 6.21 2.93 -24.73
CA GLN A 60 7.31 3.88 -24.52
C GLN A 60 7.39 4.42 -23.09
N ALA A 61 6.42 4.12 -22.22
CA ALA A 61 6.34 4.71 -20.89
C ALA A 61 6.09 3.66 -19.81
N ILE A 62 6.85 3.77 -18.72
CA ILE A 62 6.62 3.08 -17.46
C ILE A 62 6.06 4.11 -16.48
N GLU A 63 5.00 3.74 -15.78
CA GLU A 63 4.38 4.55 -14.74
C GLU A 63 4.07 3.65 -13.54
N GLY A 64 3.82 4.25 -12.39
CA GLY A 64 3.49 3.49 -11.20
C GLY A 64 2.81 4.31 -10.13
N ILE A 65 2.35 3.57 -9.13
CA ILE A 65 1.82 4.13 -7.88
C ILE A 65 2.51 3.40 -6.74
N THR A 66 3.06 4.17 -5.80
CA THR A 66 3.46 3.66 -4.49
C THR A 66 2.38 3.96 -3.45
N LEU A 67 1.86 2.92 -2.80
CA LEU A 67 0.97 3.02 -1.64
C LEU A 67 1.80 2.93 -0.35
N MET A 68 1.68 3.93 0.52
CA MET A 68 2.48 4.10 1.73
C MET A 68 1.61 4.05 2.99
N ASP A 69 2.10 3.36 4.02
CA ASP A 69 1.48 3.27 5.34
C ASP A 69 2.18 4.21 6.32
N HIS A 70 1.44 5.14 6.92
CA HIS A 70 2.05 6.14 7.81
C HIS A 70 2.41 5.54 9.18
N PRO A 71 3.54 5.91 9.83
CA PRO A 71 3.94 5.42 11.15
C PRO A 71 2.93 5.64 12.29
N THR A 72 2.01 6.59 12.13
CA THR A 72 0.96 6.85 13.13
C THR A 72 -0.24 5.92 12.98
N ASN A 73 -0.30 5.11 11.92
CA ASN A 73 -1.37 4.14 11.76
C ASN A 73 -1.18 3.01 12.78
N PRO A 74 -2.25 2.54 13.40
CA PRO A 74 -2.13 1.49 14.40
C PRO A 74 -1.81 0.16 13.70
N GLY A 75 -0.74 -0.49 14.15
CA GLY A 75 -0.22 -1.71 13.54
C GLY A 75 0.76 -1.46 12.39
N HIS A 76 1.33 -0.25 12.30
CA HIS A 76 2.44 0.04 11.38
C HIS A 76 3.72 -0.77 11.71
N PRO A 77 4.46 -1.26 10.69
CA PRO A 77 4.05 -1.33 9.29
C PRO A 77 2.90 -2.31 9.07
N THR A 78 1.88 -1.89 8.34
CA THR A 78 0.73 -2.73 8.02
C THR A 78 1.08 -3.86 7.05
N VAL A 79 0.24 -4.89 7.02
CA VAL A 79 0.33 -5.98 6.04
C VAL A 79 -0.32 -5.54 4.72
N PHE A 80 0.33 -5.83 3.60
CA PHE A 80 -0.23 -5.54 2.29
C PHE A 80 -0.83 -6.78 1.64
N HIS A 81 -2.06 -6.66 1.15
CA HIS A 81 -2.67 -7.65 0.26
C HIS A 81 -2.46 -7.17 -1.17
N VAL A 82 -1.59 -7.87 -1.90
CA VAL A 82 -1.31 -7.59 -3.31
C VAL A 82 -1.70 -8.76 -4.19
N ARG A 83 -1.98 -8.51 -5.47
CA ARG A 83 -2.11 -9.57 -6.48
C ARG A 83 -1.46 -9.15 -7.78
N ASP A 84 -0.86 -10.09 -8.48
CA ASP A 84 -0.20 -9.91 -9.77
C ASP A 84 -1.20 -9.46 -10.87
N ASP A 85 -2.51 -9.49 -10.58
CA ASP A 85 -3.60 -8.95 -11.41
C ASP A 85 -3.80 -7.42 -11.33
N GLY A 86 -2.91 -6.71 -10.63
CA GLY A 86 -2.98 -5.25 -10.49
C GLY A 86 -3.58 -4.76 -9.18
N TRP A 87 -3.78 -5.63 -8.17
CA TRP A 87 -4.32 -5.23 -6.87
C TRP A 87 -3.23 -4.94 -5.85
N MET A 88 -3.41 -3.90 -5.03
CA MET A 88 -2.69 -3.72 -3.76
C MET A 88 -3.56 -2.97 -2.74
N GLY A 89 -3.44 -3.31 -1.46
CA GLY A 89 -4.16 -2.61 -0.39
C GLY A 89 -3.56 -2.85 1.00
N ALA A 90 -3.70 -1.87 1.88
CA ALA A 90 -3.14 -1.85 3.24
C ALA A 90 -4.14 -2.44 4.26
N ALA A 91 -3.88 -3.64 4.76
CA ALA A 91 -4.80 -4.44 5.56
C ALA A 91 -4.76 -4.09 7.05
N LEU A 92 -5.45 -3.02 7.44
CA LEU A 92 -5.55 -2.52 8.82
C LEU A 92 -5.88 -3.60 9.87
N THR A 93 -6.79 -4.53 9.55
CA THR A 93 -7.29 -5.55 10.47
C THR A 93 -6.79 -6.96 10.12
N PHE A 94 -5.63 -7.07 9.47
CA PHE A 94 -5.04 -8.37 9.14
C PHE A 94 -4.73 -9.20 10.39
N ALA A 95 -4.08 -8.58 11.39
CA ALA A 95 -3.70 -9.24 12.63
C ALA A 95 -4.92 -9.61 13.52
N GLY A 96 -6.04 -8.90 13.37
CA GLY A 96 -7.23 -9.11 14.17
C GLY A 96 -8.25 -7.97 14.06
N PRO A 97 -9.45 -8.15 14.65
CA PRO A 97 -10.48 -7.12 14.65
C PRO A 97 -10.04 -5.87 15.43
N ARG A 98 -10.62 -4.73 15.10
CA ARG A 98 -10.39 -3.45 15.77
C ARG A 98 -11.70 -2.82 16.19
N THR A 99 -11.86 -2.57 17.48
CA THR A 99 -13.05 -1.87 18.02
C THR A 99 -12.76 -0.40 18.23
N ILE A 100 -13.67 0.45 17.77
CA ILE A 100 -13.69 1.89 17.99
C ILE A 100 -14.74 2.14 19.08
N ALA A 101 -14.27 2.61 20.24
CA ALA A 101 -15.15 2.92 21.36
C ALA A 101 -16.04 4.16 21.06
N PRO A 102 -17.18 4.30 21.75
CA PRO A 102 -17.97 5.52 21.69
C PRO A 102 -17.11 6.77 21.93
N ASP A 103 -17.32 7.80 21.11
CA ASP A 103 -16.64 9.11 21.19
C ASP A 103 -15.11 9.08 21.00
N GLN A 104 -14.56 7.94 20.53
CA GLN A 104 -13.21 7.84 19.98
C GLN A 104 -13.25 7.89 18.45
N SER A 105 -12.14 8.33 17.85
CA SER A 105 -11.95 8.36 16.40
C SER A 105 -10.77 7.51 16.00
N LEU A 106 -10.91 6.75 14.91
CA LEU A 106 -9.81 6.06 14.27
C LEU A 106 -9.27 6.95 13.14
N ALA A 107 -8.11 7.57 13.35
CA ALA A 107 -7.42 8.33 12.33
C ALA A 107 -6.42 7.42 11.60
N LEU A 108 -6.50 7.42 10.27
CA LEU A 108 -5.62 6.64 9.39
C LEU A 108 -5.05 7.54 8.30
N ARG A 109 -3.83 7.25 7.87
CA ARG A 109 -3.08 8.02 6.88
C ARG A 109 -2.41 7.08 5.91
N TYR A 110 -2.79 7.18 4.65
CA TYR A 110 -2.16 6.43 3.59
C TYR A 110 -1.70 7.40 2.51
N GLY A 111 -0.48 7.21 2.02
CA GLY A 111 0.09 8.00 0.94
C GLY A 111 -0.08 7.30 -0.39
N LEU A 112 -0.46 8.03 -1.44
CA LEU A 112 -0.40 7.56 -2.81
C LEU A 112 0.55 8.47 -3.58
N TRP A 113 1.72 7.95 -3.93
CA TRP A 113 2.64 8.65 -4.80
C TRP A 113 2.52 8.10 -6.23
N VAL A 114 1.98 8.91 -7.13
CA VAL A 114 1.91 8.61 -8.56
C VAL A 114 3.18 9.14 -9.21
N HIS A 115 3.85 8.33 -10.02
CA HIS A 115 5.13 8.70 -10.61
C HIS A 115 5.33 8.16 -12.02
N ALA A 116 6.15 8.88 -12.76
CA ALA A 116 6.68 8.49 -14.05
C ALA A 116 8.01 7.76 -13.92
N GLY A 117 8.24 6.81 -14.81
CA GLY A 117 9.40 5.93 -14.79
C GLY A 117 9.33 4.88 -13.67
N LEU A 118 10.41 4.11 -13.56
CA LEU A 118 10.61 3.12 -12.52
C LEU A 118 11.56 3.69 -11.44
N PRO A 119 11.06 4.22 -10.33
CA PRO A 119 11.90 4.81 -9.29
C PRO A 119 12.78 3.74 -8.64
N THR A 120 13.98 4.14 -8.21
CA THR A 120 14.81 3.27 -7.40
C THR A 120 14.22 3.15 -5.99
N PRO A 121 14.54 2.09 -5.23
CA PRO A 121 14.13 1.99 -3.83
C PRO A 121 14.53 3.23 -3.01
N SER A 122 15.72 3.81 -3.27
CA SER A 122 16.15 5.04 -2.59
C SER A 122 15.27 6.26 -2.92
N ASP A 123 14.74 6.35 -4.14
CA ASP A 123 13.83 7.43 -4.50
C ASP A 123 12.48 7.28 -3.79
N ILE A 124 11.97 6.05 -3.70
CA ILE A 124 10.74 5.75 -2.96
C ILE A 124 10.92 6.06 -1.47
N GLU A 125 12.04 5.65 -0.86
CA GLU A 125 12.35 5.94 0.54
C GLU A 125 12.38 7.44 0.84
N LYS A 126 12.89 8.27 -0.08
CA LYS A 126 12.85 9.73 0.08
C LYS A 126 11.41 10.26 0.12
N GLN A 127 10.54 9.75 -0.76
CA GLN A 127 9.13 10.15 -0.79
C GLN A 127 8.37 9.66 0.44
N TYR A 128 8.65 8.44 0.88
CA TYR A 128 8.10 7.89 2.12
C TYR A 128 8.54 8.72 3.33
N ALA A 129 9.82 9.06 3.44
CA ALA A 129 10.31 9.92 4.52
C ALA A 129 9.64 11.30 4.51
N ALA A 130 9.42 11.90 3.34
CA ALA A 130 8.69 13.16 3.20
C ALA A 130 7.22 13.02 3.63
N PHE A 131 6.54 11.94 3.21
CA PHE A 131 5.18 11.61 3.63
C PHE A 131 5.05 11.46 5.14
N CYS A 132 6.02 10.81 5.80
CA CYS A 132 6.05 10.63 7.26
C CYS A 132 6.16 11.95 8.05
N GLN A 133 6.60 13.04 7.42
CA GLN A 133 6.65 14.37 8.05
C GLN A 133 5.35 15.16 7.88
N ILE A 134 4.39 14.67 7.09
CA ILE A 134 3.11 15.34 6.90
C ILE A 134 2.28 15.18 8.19
N GLY A 135 2.30 16.24 8.99
CA GLY A 135 1.57 16.32 10.25
C GLY A 135 0.05 16.13 10.09
N ALA A 136 -0.62 16.01 11.23
CA ALA A 136 -2.07 16.03 11.23
C ALA A 136 -2.63 17.38 10.77
N PRO A 137 -3.62 17.41 9.87
CA PRO A 137 -4.51 18.56 9.84
C PRO A 137 -5.21 18.71 11.20
#